data_AF-A0A8T3NZP3-F1
#
_entry.id   AF-A0A8T3NZP3-F1
#
_cell.length_a   1.000
_cell.length_b   1.000
_cell.length_c   1.000
_cell.angle_alpha   90.00
_cell.angle_beta   90.00
_cell.angle_gamma   90.00
#
_symmetry.space_group_name_H-M   'P 1'
#
loop_
_entity.id
_entity.type
_entity.pdbx_description
1 polymer ?
#
loop_
_entity_poly.entity_id
_entity_poly.type
_entity_poly.pdbx_seq_one_letter_code
_entity_poly.pdbx_strand_id
1 'polypeptide(L)'
;MSPPAAGLVTVYARGLSVIAPGLDGWEQSQSILHGERLYVNQPLAAFAPELLPRNERRRATGAIKLALRAAEQLALPSGIDRQSLRAVFASSGGDGEIINSICTALAQPQRAVSPTQFHNSVHNSPAGYWAIATICHSSSVSLSAHDGSFAAGLLEAATTALIEGGPVLLVAYDYPPPEPLSQVRGFCAPFAAAMLIDAHSGARALASFGIALTHGEREDQIRDKELEYLRTGNPAARALPLLQAIARQEVRRVVLPYLPDAQLAVEVRPADGLCADCS
;
A
#
# COMPACT_ATOMS: atom_id res chain seq x y z
N MET A 1 24.57 -8.70 21.73
CA MET A 1 23.86 -8.05 20.62
C MET A 1 24.87 -7.77 19.53
N SER A 2 24.80 -8.50 18.41
CA SER A 2 25.65 -8.20 17.26
C SER A 2 25.31 -6.81 16.73
N PRO A 3 26.29 -5.99 16.29
CA PRO A 3 25.99 -4.72 15.65
C PRO A 3 25.12 -4.98 14.40
N PRO A 4 24.18 -4.07 14.05
CA PRO A 4 23.45 -4.19 12.80
C PRO A 4 24.44 -4.20 11.63
N ALA A 5 24.22 -5.09 10.67
CA ALA A 5 24.98 -5.11 9.44
C ALA A 5 24.89 -3.71 8.77
N ALA A 6 26.02 -3.19 8.29
CA ALA A 6 26.07 -1.89 7.65
C ALA A 6 25.03 -1.81 6.50
N GLY A 7 24.16 -0.78 6.53
CA GLY A 7 23.10 -0.57 5.54
C GLY A 7 21.69 -1.01 5.96
N LEU A 8 21.51 -1.56 7.16
CA LEU A 8 20.19 -1.91 7.70
C LEU A 8 19.51 -0.69 8.34
N VAL A 9 18.33 -0.34 7.86
CA VAL A 9 17.47 0.68 8.46
C VAL A 9 16.37 0.00 9.27
N THR A 10 16.17 0.40 10.54
CA THR A 10 15.13 -0.19 11.41
C THR A 10 13.96 0.76 11.59
N VAL A 11 12.75 0.27 11.29
CA VAL A 11 11.47 0.97 11.53
C VAL A 11 10.43 -0.01 12.06
N TYR A 12 9.26 0.49 12.45
CA TYR A 12 8.20 -0.28 13.09
C TYR A 12 6.87 -0.05 12.38
N ALA A 13 6.16 -1.12 12.06
CA ALA A 13 4.77 -1.04 11.63
C ALA A 13 3.86 -0.99 12.86
N ARG A 14 2.99 0.02 12.94
CA ARG A 14 2.08 0.25 14.08
C ARG A 14 0.60 0.09 13.73
N GLY A 15 0.30 -0.07 12.45
CA GLY A 15 -1.04 -0.23 11.91
C GLY A 15 -0.95 -0.81 10.51
N LEU A 16 -1.91 -1.66 10.17
CA LEU A 16 -2.00 -2.33 8.86
C LEU A 16 -3.44 -2.27 8.34
N SER A 17 -3.56 -2.27 7.03
CA SER A 17 -4.82 -2.45 6.29
C SER A 17 -4.51 -3.09 4.95
N VAL A 18 -5.41 -3.93 4.46
CA VAL A 18 -5.32 -4.57 3.15
C VAL A 18 -6.72 -4.66 2.55
N ILE A 19 -6.84 -4.27 1.28
CA ILE A 19 -8.08 -4.21 0.53
C ILE A 19 -7.88 -4.90 -0.81
N ALA A 20 -8.58 -6.00 -1.04
CA ALA A 20 -8.65 -6.71 -2.30
C ALA A 20 -9.92 -7.57 -2.32
N PRO A 21 -10.36 -8.12 -3.47
CA PRO A 21 -11.42 -9.12 -3.46
C PRO A 21 -11.09 -10.25 -2.47
N GLY A 22 -11.98 -10.52 -1.51
CA GLY A 22 -11.76 -11.48 -0.42
C GLY A 22 -10.91 -11.01 0.77
N LEU A 23 -10.35 -9.79 0.74
CA LEU A 23 -9.55 -9.17 1.82
C LEU A 23 -10.09 -7.76 2.11
N ASP A 24 -10.84 -7.56 3.19
CA ASP A 24 -11.45 -6.26 3.53
C ASP A 24 -11.06 -5.82 4.94
N GLY A 25 -9.89 -5.17 5.02
CA GLY A 25 -9.30 -4.71 6.27
C GLY A 25 -8.39 -5.76 6.92
N TRP A 26 -7.52 -5.30 7.81
CA TRP A 26 -6.48 -6.15 8.42
C TRP A 26 -7.07 -7.26 9.31
N GLU A 27 -8.02 -6.93 10.18
CA GLU A 27 -8.60 -7.85 11.15
C GLU A 27 -9.22 -9.09 10.48
N GLN A 28 -10.02 -8.90 9.43
CA GLN A 28 -10.65 -10.00 8.70
C GLN A 28 -9.63 -10.80 7.88
N SER A 29 -8.65 -10.10 7.30
CA SER A 29 -7.64 -10.68 6.42
C SER A 29 -6.58 -11.48 7.17
N GLN A 30 -6.38 -11.23 8.48
CA GLN A 30 -5.34 -11.86 9.27
C GLN A 30 -5.44 -13.39 9.27
N SER A 31 -6.64 -13.94 9.51
CA SER A 31 -6.86 -15.40 9.51
C SER A 31 -6.57 -16.07 8.15
N ILE A 32 -6.83 -15.35 7.05
CA ILE A 32 -6.54 -15.82 5.68
C ILE A 32 -5.04 -15.78 5.41
N LEU A 33 -4.40 -14.66 5.72
CA LEU A 33 -2.95 -14.48 5.52
C LEU A 33 -2.13 -15.40 6.42
N HIS A 34 -2.62 -15.67 7.64
CA HIS A 34 -2.07 -16.68 8.54
C HIS A 34 -2.17 -18.09 7.92
N GLY A 35 -3.29 -18.39 7.26
CA GLY A 35 -3.57 -19.69 6.63
C GLY A 35 -4.57 -20.55 7.41
N GLU A 36 -5.29 -19.96 8.36
CA GLU A 36 -6.37 -20.62 9.12
C GLU A 36 -7.65 -20.73 8.29
N ARG A 37 -7.85 -19.77 7.39
CA ARG A 37 -8.94 -19.74 6.41
C ARG A 37 -8.38 -19.71 5.00
N LEU A 38 -9.03 -20.43 4.10
CA LEU A 38 -8.69 -20.37 2.68
C LEU A 38 -9.07 -19.01 2.12
N TYR A 39 -8.20 -18.45 1.28
CA TYR A 39 -8.55 -17.26 0.50
C TYR A 39 -9.60 -17.63 -0.54
N VAL A 40 -10.66 -16.82 -0.61
CA VAL A 40 -11.69 -16.93 -1.64
C VAL A 40 -11.83 -15.57 -2.29
N ASN A 41 -11.67 -15.53 -3.61
CA ASN A 41 -11.88 -14.32 -4.39
C ASN A 41 -13.36 -13.92 -4.34
N GLN A 42 -13.69 -12.97 -3.46
CA GLN A 42 -15.03 -12.42 -3.30
C GLN A 42 -15.05 -10.97 -3.77
N PRO A 43 -16.00 -10.54 -4.61
CA PRO A 43 -16.06 -9.17 -5.10
C PRO A 43 -15.98 -8.14 -3.98
N LEU A 44 -15.19 -7.08 -4.18
CA LEU A 44 -15.15 -5.96 -3.25
C LEU A 44 -16.52 -5.30 -3.18
N ALA A 45 -17.05 -5.16 -1.97
CA ALA A 45 -18.22 -4.34 -1.73
C ALA A 45 -17.96 -2.90 -2.18
N ALA A 46 -18.99 -2.25 -2.73
CA ALA A 46 -18.89 -0.85 -3.10
C ALA A 46 -18.51 0.00 -1.89
N PHE A 47 -17.52 0.88 -2.07
CA PHE A 47 -17.03 1.75 -1.00
C PHE A 47 -17.23 3.22 -1.37
N ALA A 48 -17.78 3.96 -0.41
CA ALA A 48 -17.91 5.40 -0.47
C ALA A 48 -17.04 6.00 0.63
N PRO A 49 -15.92 6.68 0.30
CA PRO A 49 -15.01 7.27 1.29
C PRO A 49 -15.77 8.13 2.30
N GLU A 50 -15.72 7.77 3.57
CA GLU A 50 -16.57 8.36 4.61
C GLU A 50 -16.09 9.76 4.98
N LEU A 51 -14.76 9.91 5.06
CA LEU A 51 -14.09 11.15 5.45
C LEU A 51 -14.15 12.23 4.36
N LEU A 52 -14.28 11.80 3.10
CA LEU A 52 -14.22 12.72 1.97
C LEU A 52 -15.53 13.53 1.82
N PRO A 53 -15.50 14.86 1.65
CA PRO A 53 -16.71 15.64 1.46
C PRO A 53 -17.46 15.26 0.18
N ARG A 54 -18.77 15.57 0.13
CA ARG A 54 -19.69 15.06 -0.90
C ARG A 54 -19.27 15.36 -2.34
N ASN A 55 -18.70 16.55 -2.60
CA ASN A 55 -18.36 16.97 -3.96
C ASN A 55 -17.13 16.21 -4.47
N GLU A 56 -16.11 16.10 -3.64
CA GLU A 56 -14.87 15.37 -3.90
C GLU A 56 -15.18 13.88 -4.02
N ARG A 57 -16.05 13.34 -3.15
CA ARG A 57 -16.51 11.95 -3.21
C ARG A 57 -17.16 11.57 -4.55
N ARG A 58 -17.88 12.51 -5.18
CA ARG A 58 -18.48 12.32 -6.51
C ARG A 58 -17.45 12.33 -7.64
N ARG A 59 -16.31 12.99 -7.44
CA ARG A 59 -15.21 13.10 -8.42
C ARG A 59 -14.16 12.00 -8.26
N ALA A 60 -14.13 11.32 -7.12
CA ALA A 60 -13.21 10.22 -6.87
C ALA A 60 -13.49 8.99 -7.75
N THR A 61 -12.45 8.53 -8.44
CA THR A 61 -12.43 7.33 -9.30
C THR A 61 -12.33 6.04 -8.49
N GLY A 62 -12.34 4.89 -9.16
CA GLY A 62 -12.11 3.58 -8.51
C GLY A 62 -10.75 3.52 -7.79
N ALA A 63 -9.69 3.99 -8.44
CA ALA A 63 -8.34 4.01 -7.88
C ALA A 63 -8.24 4.90 -6.63
N ILE A 64 -8.79 6.13 -6.69
CA ILE A 64 -8.83 7.05 -5.54
C ILE A 64 -9.61 6.43 -4.38
N LYS A 65 -10.80 5.87 -4.64
CA LYS A 65 -11.63 5.24 -3.61
C LYS A 65 -10.94 4.04 -2.97
N LEU A 66 -10.23 3.23 -3.76
CA LEU A 66 -9.48 2.08 -3.26
C LEU A 66 -8.35 2.51 -2.31
N ALA A 67 -7.55 3.51 -2.70
CA ALA A 67 -6.48 4.05 -1.87
C ALA A 67 -7.03 4.64 -0.55
N LEU A 68 -8.10 5.43 -0.64
CA LEU A 68 -8.76 5.99 0.54
C LEU A 68 -9.36 4.92 1.44
N ARG A 69 -9.95 3.84 0.89
CA ARG A 69 -10.47 2.72 1.70
C ARG A 69 -9.37 2.10 2.56
N ALA A 70 -8.20 1.83 1.96
CA ALA A 70 -7.09 1.24 2.69
C ALA A 70 -6.59 2.17 3.81
N ALA A 71 -6.49 3.48 3.52
CA ALA A 71 -6.08 4.49 4.49
C ALA A 71 -7.11 4.73 5.61
N GLU A 72 -8.41 4.73 5.29
CA GLU A 72 -9.50 4.91 6.25
C GLU A 72 -9.64 3.70 7.19
N GLN A 73 -9.51 2.48 6.66
CA GLN A 73 -9.54 1.23 7.45
C GLN A 73 -8.24 0.94 8.20
N LEU A 74 -7.19 1.77 8.03
CA LEU A 74 -5.95 1.62 8.79
C LEU A 74 -6.24 1.79 10.29
N ALA A 75 -5.91 0.75 11.06
CA ALA A 75 -5.97 0.80 12.51
C ALA A 75 -4.90 1.76 13.04
N LEU A 76 -5.32 2.94 13.51
CA LEU A 76 -4.41 3.93 14.09
C LEU A 76 -4.28 3.73 15.61
N PRO A 77 -3.04 3.68 16.15
CA PRO A 77 -2.80 3.82 17.58
C PRO A 77 -3.46 5.06 18.17
N SER A 78 -3.90 4.95 19.43
CA SER A 78 -4.46 6.07 20.19
C SER A 78 -3.44 7.21 20.26
N GLY A 79 -3.93 8.43 20.03
CA GLY A 79 -3.10 9.64 20.05
C GLY A 79 -2.45 10.00 18.70
N ILE A 80 -2.63 9.20 17.66
CA ILE A 80 -2.20 9.57 16.30
C ILE A 80 -3.33 10.29 15.58
N ASP A 81 -3.07 11.53 15.18
CA ASP A 81 -4.01 12.39 14.48
C ASP A 81 -3.76 12.37 12.96
N ARG A 82 -4.79 12.04 12.19
CA ARG A 82 -4.75 12.01 10.72
C ARG A 82 -4.42 13.39 10.11
N GLN A 83 -4.73 14.49 10.79
CA GLN A 83 -4.42 15.85 10.31
C GLN A 83 -2.92 16.15 10.27
N SER A 84 -2.10 15.40 11.01
CA SER A 84 -0.65 15.61 11.09
C SER A 84 0.18 14.48 10.45
N LEU A 85 -0.46 13.47 9.86
CA LEU A 85 0.23 12.33 9.25
C LEU A 85 0.86 12.70 7.92
N ARG A 86 2.20 12.65 7.87
CA ARG A 86 2.93 12.60 6.60
C ARG A 86 2.52 11.34 5.85
N ALA A 87 2.47 11.40 4.53
CA ALA A 87 1.98 10.28 3.73
C ALA A 87 2.84 9.98 2.50
N VAL A 88 2.96 8.71 2.17
CA VAL A 88 3.59 8.20 0.95
C VAL A 88 2.53 7.37 0.21
N PHE A 89 2.21 7.78 -1.01
CA PHE A 89 1.30 7.08 -1.90
C PHE A 89 2.11 6.43 -3.02
N ALA A 90 2.07 5.10 -3.10
CA ALA A 90 2.79 4.34 -4.11
C ALA A 90 1.79 3.64 -5.03
N SER A 91 1.90 3.90 -6.34
CA SER A 91 1.11 3.19 -7.33
C SER A 91 1.93 2.98 -8.57
N SER A 92 1.77 1.82 -9.18
CA SER A 92 2.44 1.48 -10.41
C SER A 92 1.91 2.27 -11.61
N GLY A 93 0.59 2.21 -11.83
CA GLY A 93 -0.06 2.79 -13.01
C GLY A 93 -0.74 4.14 -12.77
N GLY A 94 -0.97 4.53 -11.51
CA GLY A 94 -1.86 5.65 -11.21
C GLY A 94 -3.30 5.33 -11.63
N ASP A 95 -3.98 6.31 -12.23
CA ASP A 95 -5.39 6.18 -12.62
C ASP A 95 -5.56 5.84 -14.12
N GLY A 96 -5.66 4.54 -14.42
CA GLY A 96 -5.82 4.05 -15.79
C GLY A 96 -7.14 4.46 -16.45
N GLU A 97 -8.23 4.64 -15.68
CA GLU A 97 -9.51 5.09 -16.23
C GLU A 97 -9.40 6.54 -16.75
N ILE A 98 -8.78 7.41 -15.96
CA ILE A 98 -8.58 8.82 -16.34
C ILE A 98 -7.61 8.94 -17.50
N ILE A 99 -6.50 8.21 -17.48
CA ILE A 99 -5.53 8.19 -18.59
C ILE A 99 -6.23 7.76 -19.89
N ASN A 100 -6.96 6.64 -19.86
CA ASN A 100 -7.69 6.16 -21.05
C ASN A 100 -8.71 7.17 -21.55
N SER A 101 -9.48 7.78 -20.64
CA SER A 101 -10.48 8.77 -21.02
C SER A 101 -9.86 10.02 -21.67
N ILE A 102 -8.73 10.50 -21.15
CA ILE A 102 -8.03 11.67 -21.70
C ILE A 102 -7.44 11.33 -23.07
N CYS A 103 -6.75 10.20 -23.21
CA CYS A 103 -6.19 9.76 -24.49
C CYS A 103 -7.29 9.57 -25.55
N THR A 104 -8.42 8.97 -25.15
CA THR A 104 -9.59 8.82 -26.03
C THR A 104 -10.14 10.16 -26.48
N ALA A 105 -10.29 11.12 -25.57
CA ALA A 105 -10.77 12.46 -25.90
C ALA A 105 -9.80 13.18 -26.86
N LEU A 106 -8.49 13.07 -26.65
CA LEU A 106 -7.47 13.68 -27.51
C LEU A 106 -7.39 13.06 -28.90
N ALA A 107 -7.81 11.80 -29.07
CA ALA A 107 -7.92 11.14 -30.36
C ALA A 107 -9.15 11.60 -31.17
N GLN A 108 -10.13 12.26 -30.55
CA GLN A 108 -11.31 12.79 -31.23
C GLN A 108 -11.03 14.16 -31.88
N PRO A 109 -11.76 14.56 -32.94
CA PRO A 109 -11.56 15.84 -33.61
C PRO A 109 -11.67 17.07 -32.69
N GLN A 110 -12.59 17.03 -31.71
CA GLN A 110 -12.84 18.16 -30.80
C GLN A 110 -11.81 18.26 -29.67
N ARG A 111 -11.09 17.17 -29.35
CA ARG A 111 -10.05 17.10 -28.30
C ARG A 111 -10.52 17.66 -26.94
N ALA A 112 -11.80 17.50 -26.63
CA ALA A 112 -12.42 18.10 -25.45
C ALA A 112 -12.09 17.27 -24.19
N VAL A 113 -11.12 17.73 -23.41
CA VAL A 113 -10.76 17.11 -22.12
C VAL A 113 -11.56 17.78 -21.00
N SER A 114 -12.21 16.96 -20.17
CA SER A 114 -12.93 17.46 -18.98
C SER A 114 -11.95 18.05 -17.95
N PRO A 115 -12.16 19.28 -17.44
CA PRO A 115 -11.31 19.86 -16.41
C PRO A 115 -11.20 18.99 -15.15
N THR A 116 -12.29 18.31 -14.77
CA THR A 116 -12.29 17.38 -13.62
C THR A 116 -11.43 16.16 -13.89
N GLN A 117 -11.47 15.60 -15.11
CA GLN A 117 -10.61 14.47 -15.47
C GLN A 117 -9.15 14.89 -15.50
N PHE A 118 -8.85 16.07 -16.03
CA PHE A 118 -7.50 16.61 -16.01
C PHE A 118 -6.97 16.79 -14.57
N HIS A 119 -7.77 17.31 -13.65
CA HIS A 119 -7.39 17.44 -12.23
C HIS A 119 -7.08 16.08 -11.57
N ASN A 120 -7.79 15.02 -11.97
CA ASN A 120 -7.58 13.67 -11.46
C ASN A 120 -6.52 12.87 -12.23
N SER A 121 -5.85 13.47 -13.22
CA SER A 121 -4.89 12.76 -14.09
C SER A 121 -3.48 12.66 -13.49
N VAL A 122 -3.20 13.47 -12.47
CA VAL A 122 -1.90 13.50 -11.81
C VAL A 122 -1.77 12.32 -10.84
N HIS A 123 -0.59 11.72 -10.76
CA HIS A 123 -0.34 10.54 -9.93
C HIS A 123 -0.62 10.79 -8.44
N ASN A 124 -0.43 12.02 -7.98
CA ASN A 124 -0.67 12.43 -6.61
C ASN A 124 -2.14 12.71 -6.27
N SER A 125 -3.11 12.48 -7.17
CA SER A 125 -4.52 12.71 -6.87
C SER A 125 -4.95 11.99 -5.58
N PRO A 126 -4.73 10.68 -5.37
CA PRO A 126 -5.10 10.02 -4.11
C PRO A 126 -4.52 10.68 -2.85
N ALA A 127 -3.28 11.18 -2.90
CA ALA A 127 -2.68 11.93 -1.79
C ALA A 127 -3.41 13.27 -1.53
N GLY A 128 -3.77 14.00 -2.59
CA GLY A 128 -4.56 15.22 -2.48
C GLY A 128 -5.96 14.99 -1.90
N TYR A 129 -6.64 13.92 -2.34
CA TYR A 129 -7.95 13.55 -1.79
C TYR A 129 -7.85 13.11 -0.33
N TRP A 130 -6.78 12.40 0.06
CA TRP A 130 -6.51 12.08 1.46
C TRP A 130 -6.34 13.35 2.30
N ALA A 131 -5.50 14.28 1.86
CA ALA A 131 -5.28 15.55 2.54
C ALA A 131 -6.58 16.35 2.74
N ILE A 132 -7.47 16.37 1.74
CA ILE A 132 -8.78 17.00 1.86
C ILE A 132 -9.66 16.24 2.87
N ALA A 133 -9.73 14.91 2.77
CA ALA A 133 -10.56 14.08 3.63
C ALA A 133 -10.17 14.19 5.10
N THR A 134 -8.87 14.35 5.38
CA THR A 134 -8.36 14.38 6.75
C THR A 134 -7.94 15.77 7.22
N ILE A 135 -8.12 16.82 6.42
CA ILE A 135 -7.65 18.19 6.69
C ILE A 135 -6.15 18.18 7.04
N CYS A 136 -5.38 17.34 6.34
CA CYS A 136 -3.96 17.18 6.62
C CYS A 136 -3.14 18.21 5.84
N HIS A 137 -2.28 18.92 6.57
CA HIS A 137 -1.34 19.90 6.01
C HIS A 137 0.12 19.41 6.01
N SER A 138 0.37 18.19 6.47
CA SER A 138 1.70 17.58 6.46
C SER A 138 2.14 17.20 5.04
N SER A 139 3.44 16.95 4.86
CA SER A 139 3.99 16.55 3.56
C SER A 139 3.39 15.23 3.05
N SER A 140 3.18 15.17 1.74
CA SER A 140 2.86 13.91 1.06
C SER A 140 3.75 13.71 -0.17
N VAL A 141 4.14 12.46 -0.39
CA VAL A 141 4.90 12.00 -1.55
C VAL A 141 4.02 11.06 -2.36
N SER A 142 4.10 11.14 -3.69
CA SER A 142 3.49 10.16 -4.59
C SER A 142 4.53 9.64 -5.57
N LEU A 143 4.69 8.32 -5.65
CA LEU A 143 5.77 7.68 -6.40
C LEU A 143 5.29 6.46 -7.19
N SER A 144 6.07 6.14 -8.23
CA SER A 144 5.90 4.95 -9.05
C SER A 144 7.26 4.32 -9.35
N ALA A 145 7.34 3.00 -9.22
CA ALA A 145 8.51 2.19 -9.55
C ALA A 145 8.09 0.86 -10.22
N HIS A 146 7.13 0.92 -11.15
CA HIS A 146 6.57 -0.28 -11.81
C HIS A 146 6.12 -1.34 -10.79
N ASP A 147 6.62 -2.57 -10.86
CA ASP A 147 6.27 -3.65 -9.92
C ASP A 147 6.95 -3.49 -8.56
N GLY A 148 7.95 -2.61 -8.47
CA GLY A 148 8.64 -2.24 -7.24
C GLY A 148 7.99 -1.07 -6.49
N SER A 149 6.84 -0.54 -6.93
CA SER A 149 6.19 0.61 -6.29
C SER A 149 5.96 0.41 -4.79
N PHE A 150 5.52 -0.78 -4.36
CA PHE A 150 5.35 -1.06 -2.92
C PHE A 150 6.68 -0.95 -2.15
N ALA A 151 7.75 -1.57 -2.65
CA ALA A 151 9.06 -1.53 -2.01
C ALA A 151 9.64 -0.11 -1.98
N ALA A 152 9.50 0.64 -3.08
CA ALA A 152 9.89 2.05 -3.15
C ALA A 152 9.13 2.90 -2.11
N GLY A 153 7.83 2.68 -1.98
CA GLY A 153 6.98 3.34 -0.98
C GLY A 153 7.37 3.00 0.45
N LEU A 154 7.67 1.73 0.73
CA LEU A 154 8.13 1.29 2.04
C LEU A 154 9.48 1.91 2.42
N LEU A 155 10.42 1.96 1.48
CA LEU A 155 11.71 2.60 1.69
C LEU A 155 11.54 4.11 1.96
N GLU A 156 10.74 4.81 1.16
CA GLU A 156 10.46 6.24 1.33
C GLU A 156 9.75 6.55 2.65
N ALA A 157 8.77 5.73 3.05
CA ALA A 157 8.09 5.89 4.32
C ALA A 157 9.04 5.66 5.52
N ALA A 158 9.92 4.65 5.41
CA ALA A 158 10.91 4.35 6.43
C ALA A 158 11.94 5.49 6.58
N THR A 159 12.52 5.96 5.47
CA THR A 159 13.49 7.07 5.48
C THR A 159 12.84 8.35 5.99
N THR A 160 11.62 8.66 5.56
CA THR A 160 10.85 9.81 6.06
C THR A 160 10.65 9.71 7.58
N ALA A 161 10.19 8.56 8.08
CA ALA A 161 9.95 8.38 9.52
C ALA A 161 11.23 8.61 10.36
N LEU A 162 12.39 8.20 9.85
CA LEU A 162 13.68 8.31 10.53
C LEU A 162 14.28 9.71 10.48
N ILE A 163 14.17 10.38 9.34
CA ILE A 163 14.77 11.70 9.12
C ILE A 163 13.89 12.78 9.73
N GLU A 164 12.59 12.73 9.44
CA GLU A 164 11.62 13.77 9.82
C GLU A 164 11.01 13.53 11.21
N GLY A 165 11.14 12.31 11.73
CA GLY A 165 10.53 11.88 12.98
C GLY A 165 9.01 11.73 12.91
N GLY A 166 8.49 10.82 13.73
CA GLY A 166 7.06 10.56 13.85
C GLY A 166 6.51 9.58 12.79
N PRO A 167 5.23 9.22 12.91
CA PRO A 167 4.62 8.21 12.06
C PRO A 167 4.35 8.72 10.64
N VAL A 168 4.51 7.83 9.66
CA VAL A 168 4.26 8.06 8.23
C VAL A 168 3.24 7.04 7.73
N LEU A 169 2.19 7.52 7.09
CA LEU A 169 1.22 6.69 6.38
C LEU A 169 1.82 6.25 5.03
N LEU A 170 1.99 4.95 4.82
CA LEU A 170 2.22 4.38 3.49
C LEU A 170 0.90 3.84 2.95
N VAL A 171 0.53 4.19 1.71
CA VAL A 171 -0.57 3.56 0.96
C VAL A 171 -0.03 3.10 -0.39
N ALA A 172 0.03 1.79 -0.60
CA ALA A 172 0.30 1.20 -1.91
C ALA A 172 -1.00 0.72 -2.54
N TYR A 173 -1.25 1.08 -3.80
CA TYR A 173 -2.50 0.76 -4.48
C TYR A 173 -2.32 0.63 -5.99
N ASP A 174 -3.08 -0.28 -6.60
CA ASP A 174 -3.22 -0.37 -8.04
C ASP A 174 -4.62 -0.92 -8.40
N TYR A 175 -5.22 -0.30 -9.40
CA TYR A 175 -6.59 -0.59 -9.85
C TYR A 175 -6.57 -1.03 -11.32
N PRO A 176 -7.31 -2.08 -11.72
CA PRO A 176 -7.30 -2.58 -13.10
C PRO A 176 -7.60 -1.46 -14.11
N PRO A 177 -6.70 -1.20 -15.07
CA PRO A 177 -6.98 -0.23 -16.12
C PRO A 177 -8.01 -0.80 -17.11
N PRO A 178 -8.78 0.06 -17.81
CA PRO A 178 -9.70 -0.38 -18.83
C PRO A 178 -8.97 -0.84 -20.11
N GLU A 179 -9.68 -1.57 -20.96
CA GLU A 179 -9.27 -1.80 -22.35
C GLU A 179 -9.18 -0.45 -23.10
N PRO A 180 -8.15 -0.23 -23.94
CA PRO A 180 -7.13 -1.18 -24.39
C PRO A 180 -5.86 -1.23 -23.52
N LEU A 181 -5.75 -0.40 -22.48
CA LEU A 181 -4.53 -0.30 -21.66
C LEU A 181 -4.21 -1.63 -20.96
N SER A 182 -5.25 -2.37 -20.55
CA SER A 182 -5.13 -3.71 -19.95
C SER A 182 -4.47 -4.75 -20.86
N GLN A 183 -4.45 -4.57 -22.19
CA GLN A 183 -3.77 -5.49 -23.11
C GLN A 183 -2.24 -5.36 -23.03
N VAL A 184 -1.76 -4.16 -22.73
CA VAL A 184 -0.32 -3.89 -22.57
C VAL A 184 0.10 -4.15 -21.13
N ARG A 185 -0.73 -3.73 -20.17
CA ARG A 185 -0.45 -3.89 -18.75
C ARG A 185 -1.73 -4.04 -17.94
N GLY A 186 -2.22 -5.27 -17.84
CA GLY A 186 -3.40 -5.62 -17.05
C GLY A 186 -3.08 -5.92 -15.59
N PHE A 187 -4.05 -5.65 -14.71
CA PHE A 187 -4.04 -6.13 -13.33
C PHE A 187 -5.23 -7.04 -13.11
N CYS A 188 -5.02 -8.16 -12.42
CA CYS A 188 -6.05 -9.20 -12.23
C CYS A 188 -7.21 -8.75 -11.32
N ALA A 189 -6.95 -7.83 -10.40
CA ALA A 189 -7.90 -7.34 -9.41
C ALA A 189 -7.41 -6.00 -8.82
N PRO A 190 -8.32 -5.17 -8.26
CA PRO A 190 -7.93 -4.05 -7.41
C PRO A 190 -7.25 -4.56 -6.14
N PHE A 191 -6.14 -3.91 -5.76
CA PHE A 191 -5.42 -4.20 -4.53
C PHE A 191 -4.91 -2.90 -3.91
N ALA A 192 -5.06 -2.75 -2.60
CA ALA A 192 -4.36 -1.75 -1.82
C ALA A 192 -3.91 -2.30 -0.47
N ALA A 193 -2.77 -1.82 0.01
CA ALA A 193 -2.29 -2.03 1.37
C ALA A 193 -1.89 -0.69 1.97
N ALA A 194 -2.22 -0.47 3.24
CA ALA A 194 -1.75 0.67 4.00
C ALA A 194 -0.98 0.23 5.24
N MET A 195 0.07 0.95 5.57
CA MET A 195 0.90 0.73 6.75
C MET A 195 1.16 2.04 7.47
N LEU A 196 1.16 2.02 8.79
CA LEU A 196 1.69 3.12 9.59
C LEU A 196 3.12 2.79 10.01
N ILE A 197 4.10 3.50 9.43
CA ILE A 197 5.53 3.28 9.66
C ILE A 197 6.06 4.32 10.66
N ASP A 198 6.85 3.88 11.64
CA ASP A 198 7.41 4.75 12.68
C ASP A 198 8.90 4.41 12.91
N ALA A 199 9.69 5.39 13.31
CA ALA A 199 11.11 5.20 13.63
C ALA A 199 11.33 4.50 14.99
N HIS A 200 10.35 4.57 15.90
CA HIS A 200 10.50 4.08 17.27
C HIS A 200 9.54 2.94 17.59
N SER A 201 10.02 1.98 18.39
CA SER A 201 9.21 0.90 18.95
C SER A 201 8.24 1.48 19.99
N GLY A 202 7.09 1.98 19.53
CA GLY A 202 6.01 2.39 20.42
C GLY A 202 5.29 1.20 21.05
N ALA A 203 4.49 1.42 22.10
CA ALA A 203 3.74 0.38 22.84
C ALA A 203 2.68 -0.40 22.02
N ARG A 204 2.57 -0.15 20.71
CA ARG A 204 1.62 -0.80 19.79
C ARG A 204 2.26 -1.16 18.45
N ALA A 205 3.57 -1.42 18.44
CA ALA A 205 4.21 -1.98 17.26
C ALA A 205 3.59 -3.37 16.98
N LEU A 206 3.29 -3.66 15.72
CA LEU A 206 2.86 -4.96 15.23
C LEU A 206 4.07 -5.80 14.81
N ALA A 207 5.05 -5.14 14.19
CA ALA A 207 6.31 -5.72 13.79
C ALA A 207 7.40 -4.65 13.67
N SER A 208 8.66 -5.07 13.80
CA SER A 208 9.82 -4.30 13.38
C SER A 208 10.32 -4.78 12.03
N PHE A 209 10.84 -3.85 11.23
CA PHE A 209 11.39 -4.09 9.91
C PHE A 209 12.86 -3.66 9.91
N GLY A 210 13.76 -4.59 9.63
CA GLY A 210 15.12 -4.31 9.19
C GLY A 210 15.15 -4.26 7.66
N ILE A 211 15.32 -3.08 7.08
CA ILE A 211 15.26 -2.84 5.64
C ILE A 211 16.67 -2.69 5.09
N ALA A 212 17.01 -3.45 4.06
CA ALA A 212 18.28 -3.34 3.33
C ALA A 212 18.07 -3.56 1.82
N LEU A 213 18.90 -2.92 1.01
CA LEU A 213 19.00 -3.25 -0.41
C LEU A 213 19.83 -4.53 -0.58
N THR A 214 19.40 -5.38 -1.50
CA THR A 214 20.13 -6.58 -1.91
C THR A 214 20.14 -6.71 -3.43
N HIS A 215 20.97 -7.61 -3.95
CA HIS A 215 21.19 -7.80 -5.38
C HIS A 215 21.20 -9.29 -5.74
N GLY A 216 20.64 -9.63 -6.90
CA GLY A 216 20.66 -11.00 -7.43
C GLY A 216 19.74 -11.99 -6.70
N GLU A 217 18.87 -11.50 -5.81
CA GLU A 217 17.91 -12.33 -5.10
C GLU A 217 16.55 -12.33 -5.79
N ARG A 218 15.82 -13.44 -5.65
CA ARG A 218 14.47 -13.56 -6.20
C ARG A 218 13.45 -13.03 -5.20
N GLU A 219 12.40 -12.38 -5.70
CA GLU A 219 11.26 -12.00 -4.88
C GLU A 219 10.60 -13.22 -4.23
N ASP A 220 10.12 -13.03 -3.00
CA ASP A 220 9.38 -14.04 -2.26
C ASP A 220 8.01 -14.33 -2.90
N GLN A 221 7.63 -15.60 -2.83
CA GLN A 221 6.35 -16.11 -3.29
C GLN A 221 5.48 -16.53 -2.11
N ILE A 222 4.17 -16.67 -2.37
CA ILE A 222 3.19 -17.22 -1.46
C ILE A 222 2.83 -18.63 -1.89
N ARG A 223 2.67 -19.53 -0.91
CA ARG A 223 2.36 -20.94 -1.17
C ARG A 223 0.92 -21.16 -1.64
N ASP A 224 0.00 -20.36 -1.12
CA ASP A 224 -1.40 -20.37 -1.55
C ASP A 224 -1.49 -19.84 -2.99
N LYS A 225 -2.04 -20.65 -3.90
CA LYS A 225 -2.04 -20.36 -5.34
C LYS A 225 -2.89 -19.16 -5.69
N GLU A 226 -4.00 -18.95 -5.01
CA GLU A 226 -4.93 -17.86 -5.30
C GLU A 226 -4.37 -16.53 -4.78
N LEU A 227 -3.74 -16.53 -3.60
CA LEU A 227 -2.98 -15.38 -3.12
C LEU A 227 -1.74 -15.08 -3.97
N GLU A 228 -1.06 -16.11 -4.49
CA GLU A 228 0.08 -15.91 -5.41
C GLU A 228 -0.36 -15.35 -6.76
N TYR A 229 -1.51 -15.78 -7.29
CA TYR A 229 -2.13 -15.21 -8.48
C TYR A 229 -2.44 -13.71 -8.25
N LEU A 230 -3.02 -13.35 -7.10
CA LEU A 230 -3.24 -11.95 -6.74
C LEU A 230 -1.92 -11.18 -6.61
N ARG A 231 -0.90 -11.74 -5.92
CA ARG A 231 0.43 -11.14 -5.71
C ARG A 231 1.13 -10.81 -7.03
N THR A 232 1.09 -11.74 -7.98
CA THR A 232 1.75 -11.59 -9.28
C THR A 232 0.94 -10.75 -10.26
N GLY A 233 -0.39 -10.77 -10.15
CA GLY A 233 -1.29 -10.06 -11.03
C GLY A 233 -1.60 -8.62 -10.62
N ASN A 234 -1.02 -8.09 -9.53
CA ASN A 234 -1.14 -6.68 -9.15
C ASN A 234 0.16 -6.18 -8.48
N PRO A 235 0.77 -5.06 -8.93
CA PRO A 235 2.01 -4.53 -8.36
C PRO A 235 1.95 -4.16 -6.88
N ALA A 236 0.84 -3.57 -6.40
CA ALA A 236 0.66 -3.28 -4.98
C ALA A 236 0.52 -4.57 -4.14
N ALA A 237 0.03 -5.66 -4.74
CA ALA A 237 -0.09 -6.96 -4.08
C ALA A 237 1.26 -7.66 -3.82
N ARG A 238 2.37 -7.11 -4.34
CA ARG A 238 3.74 -7.52 -3.94
C ARG A 238 4.00 -7.31 -2.45
N ALA A 239 3.14 -6.57 -1.74
CA ALA A 239 3.13 -6.47 -0.28
C ALA A 239 2.73 -7.77 0.45
N LEU A 240 2.03 -8.71 -0.21
CA LEU A 240 1.42 -9.86 0.45
C LEU A 240 2.41 -10.77 1.23
N PRO A 241 3.62 -11.09 0.75
CA PRO A 241 4.57 -11.89 1.53
C PRO A 241 4.96 -11.25 2.86
N LEU A 242 5.10 -9.91 2.88
CA LEU A 242 5.38 -9.13 4.08
C LEU A 242 4.17 -9.14 5.02
N LEU A 243 2.97 -8.90 4.50
CA LEU A 243 1.72 -8.98 5.28
C LEU A 243 1.50 -10.38 5.87
N GLN A 244 1.80 -11.44 5.12
CA GLN A 244 1.72 -12.82 5.60
C GLN A 244 2.72 -13.11 6.73
N ALA A 245 3.97 -12.64 6.62
CA ALA A 245 4.96 -12.81 7.69
C ALA A 245 4.50 -12.15 9.00
N ILE A 246 3.89 -10.96 8.91
CA ILE A 246 3.33 -10.27 10.09
C ILE A 246 2.11 -11.02 10.63
N ALA A 247 1.19 -11.46 9.76
CA ALA A 247 -0.01 -12.18 10.18
C ALA A 247 0.33 -13.49 10.92
N ARG A 248 1.37 -14.21 10.47
CA ARG A 248 1.89 -15.44 11.07
C ARG A 248 2.78 -15.24 12.29
N GLN A 249 3.09 -13.99 12.64
CA GLN A 249 4.03 -13.67 13.72
C GLN A 249 5.38 -14.40 13.54
N GLU A 250 5.89 -14.44 12.30
CA GLU A 250 7.15 -15.11 11.97
C GLU A 250 8.33 -14.13 11.98
N VAL A 251 9.46 -14.55 12.57
CA VAL A 251 10.74 -13.91 12.26
C VAL A 251 11.19 -14.40 10.90
N ARG A 252 11.06 -13.54 9.88
CA ARG A 252 11.29 -13.92 8.49
C ARG A 252 11.94 -12.79 7.72
N ARG A 253 12.87 -13.13 6.82
CA ARG A 253 13.37 -12.22 5.81
C ARG A 253 12.51 -12.34 4.54
N VAL A 254 11.97 -11.22 4.09
CA VAL A 254 11.13 -11.12 2.89
C VAL A 254 11.85 -10.32 1.82
N VAL A 255 11.97 -10.85 0.60
CA VAL A 255 12.56 -10.15 -0.54
C VAL A 255 11.47 -9.62 -1.46
N LEU A 256 11.44 -8.30 -1.66
CA LEU A 256 10.48 -7.59 -2.50
C LEU A 256 11.15 -7.05 -3.77
N PRO A 257 10.45 -7.03 -4.93
CA PRO A 257 10.98 -6.40 -6.13
C PRO A 257 11.15 -4.89 -5.92
N TYR A 258 12.22 -4.28 -6.46
CA TYR A 258 12.43 -2.83 -6.36
C TYR A 258 12.91 -2.23 -7.69
N LEU A 259 14.15 -2.51 -8.09
CA LEU A 259 14.76 -2.10 -9.36
C LEU A 259 15.18 -3.36 -10.16
N PRO A 260 15.48 -3.25 -11.47
CA PRO A 260 15.91 -4.41 -12.27
C PRO A 260 17.06 -5.20 -11.64
N ASP A 261 18.07 -4.51 -11.10
CA ASP A 261 19.27 -5.11 -10.53
C ASP A 261 19.30 -5.10 -8.99
N ALA A 262 18.24 -4.62 -8.32
CA ALA A 262 18.20 -4.51 -6.86
C ALA A 262 16.82 -4.87 -6.29
N GLN A 263 16.82 -5.53 -5.14
CA GLN A 263 15.64 -5.91 -4.40
C GLN A 263 15.65 -5.26 -3.02
N LEU A 264 14.48 -5.16 -2.40
CA LEU A 264 14.36 -4.73 -1.02
C LEU A 264 14.21 -5.95 -0.12
N ALA A 265 15.22 -6.22 0.70
CA ALA A 265 15.14 -7.23 1.74
C ALA A 265 14.59 -6.60 3.02
N VAL A 266 13.55 -7.22 3.57
CA VAL A 266 12.88 -6.79 4.79
C VAL A 266 12.95 -7.93 5.82
N GLU A 267 13.78 -7.76 6.83
CA GLU A 267 13.78 -8.61 8.03
C GLU A 267 12.60 -8.20 8.91
N VAL A 268 11.59 -9.05 8.96
CA VAL A 268 10.40 -8.87 9.78
C VAL A 268 10.61 -9.59 11.09
N ARG A 269 10.37 -8.90 12.20
CA ARG A 269 10.27 -9.51 13.53
C ARG A 269 8.98 -9.03 14.18
N PRO A 270 8.14 -9.93 14.70
CA PRO A 270 6.97 -9.55 15.49
C PRO A 270 7.38 -8.64 16.66
N ALA A 271 6.50 -7.74 17.08
CA ALA A 271 6.76 -7.00 18.30
C ALA A 271 6.69 -7.94 19.52
N ASP A 272 7.64 -7.81 20.44
CA ASP A 272 7.67 -8.57 21.69
C ASP A 272 6.41 -8.25 22.51
N GLY A 273 5.48 -9.21 22.65
CA GLY A 273 4.26 -9.02 23.45
C GLY A 273 2.97 -9.69 22.96
N LEU A 274 2.96 -10.35 21.79
CA LEU A 274 1.83 -11.19 21.34
C LEU A 274 2.09 -12.68 21.57
N CYS A 275 2.81 -13.03 22.65
CA CYS A 275 2.69 -14.37 23.20
C CYS A 275 1.26 -14.48 23.75
N ALA A 276 0.39 -15.16 23.01
CA ALA A 276 -0.85 -15.70 23.54
C ALA A 276 -0.48 -16.80 24.55
N ASP A 277 -0.06 -16.38 25.75
CA ASP A 277 0.06 -17.17 26.98
C ASP A 277 0.56 -16.26 28.11
N CYS A 278 -0.34 -15.42 28.64
CA CYS A 278 -0.20 -14.85 29.96
C CYS A 278 -1.58 -14.72 30.62
N SER A 279 -1.96 -15.78 31.34
CA SER A 279 -3.05 -15.94 32.33
C SER A 279 -4.41 -16.40 31.79
#